data_AF-A0A4P2VVJ7-F1
#
_entry.id   AF-A0A4P2VVJ7-F1
#
_cell.length_a   1.000
_cell.length_b   1.000
_cell.length_c   1.000
_cell.angle_alpha   90.00
_cell.angle_beta   90.00
_cell.angle_gamma   90.00
#
_symmetry.space_group_name_H-M   'P 1'
#
loop_
_entity.id
_entity.type
_entity.pdbx_description
1 polymer ?
#
loop_
_entity_poly.entity_id
_entity_poly.type
_entity_poly.pdbx_seq_one_letter_code
_entity_poly.pdbx_strand_id
1 'polypeptide(L)'
;MKLNVIKYVIISLLLFINKSVFAEIADNFNGWMKITTTSVFCANKYRTNHWLDNETVSGYWKEYTDFDSGYEFYYFYLTEGVGKYNELKNKCIEKFGNDFIYPQPADHRFSSWYPFAKNQTEMFPSARIDKSYVNYKTPYNPK
;
A
#
# COMPACT_ATOMS: atom_id res chain seq x y z
N MET A 1 -31.53 10.52 47.12
CA MET A 1 -31.37 11.36 45.91
C MET A 1 -29.93 11.49 45.38
N LYS A 2 -28.87 11.06 46.09
CA LYS A 2 -27.47 11.24 45.64
C LYS A 2 -26.90 10.13 44.74
N LEU A 3 -27.44 8.91 44.79
CA LEU A 3 -26.89 7.74 44.08
C LEU A 3 -27.16 7.75 42.56
N ASN A 4 -28.29 8.33 42.13
CA ASN A 4 -28.67 8.35 40.71
C ASN A 4 -27.83 9.35 39.91
N VAL A 5 -27.41 10.46 40.52
CA VAL A 5 -26.60 11.50 39.85
C VAL A 5 -25.22 10.96 39.45
N ILE A 6 -24.58 10.15 40.31
CA ILE A 6 -23.26 9.57 40.03
C ILE A 6 -23.31 8.60 38.84
N LYS A 7 -24.38 7.80 38.71
CA LYS A 7 -24.57 6.91 37.54
C LYS A 7 -24.67 7.67 36.23
N TYR A 8 -25.42 8.78 36.20
CA TYR A 8 -25.55 9.61 34.99
C TYR A 8 -24.23 10.30 34.61
N VAL A 9 -23.43 10.74 35.59
CA VAL A 9 -22.10 11.32 35.34
C VAL A 9 -21.14 10.30 34.73
N ILE A 10 -21.11 9.07 35.25
CA ILE A 10 -20.25 8.00 34.71
C ILE A 10 -20.67 7.60 33.29
N ILE A 11 -21.97 7.44 33.04
CA ILE A 11 -22.48 7.10 31.69
C ILE A 11 -22.17 8.24 30.70
N SER A 12 -22.33 9.50 31.10
CA SER A 12 -22.01 10.64 30.25
C SER A 12 -20.50 10.73 29.95
N LEU A 13 -19.63 10.45 30.94
CA LEU A 13 -18.18 10.37 30.75
C LEU A 13 -17.78 9.25 29.78
N LEU A 14 -18.38 8.06 29.89
CA LEU A 14 -18.12 6.95 28.96
C LEU A 14 -18.59 7.26 27.52
N LEU A 15 -19.66 8.03 27.36
CA LEU A 15 -20.12 8.49 26.04
C LEU A 15 -19.21 9.59 25.45
N PHE A 16 -18.65 10.46 26.29
CA PHE A 16 -17.69 11.49 25.86
C PHE A 16 -16.33 10.92 25.46
N ILE A 17 -15.81 9.93 26.19
CA ILE A 17 -14.51 9.28 25.88
C ILE A 17 -14.59 8.50 24.56
N ASN A 18 -15.74 7.89 24.23
CA ASN A 18 -15.90 7.22 22.94
C ASN A 18 -15.85 8.22 21.77
N LYS A 19 -16.50 9.38 21.87
CA LYS A 19 -16.56 10.34 20.75
C LYS A 19 -15.19 10.92 20.37
N SER A 20 -14.31 11.21 21.33
CA SER A 20 -12.99 11.77 21.04
C SER A 20 -12.05 10.75 20.38
N VAL A 21 -12.10 9.50 20.83
CA VAL A 21 -11.27 8.42 20.26
C VAL A 21 -11.71 8.07 18.84
N PHE A 22 -13.03 8.05 18.56
CA PHE A 22 -13.52 7.79 17.19
C PHE A 22 -13.24 8.95 16.22
N ALA A 23 -13.19 10.20 16.69
CA ALA A 23 -12.87 11.35 15.84
C ALA A 23 -11.40 11.32 15.37
N GLU A 24 -10.45 11.01 16.25
CA GLU A 24 -9.03 10.82 15.86
C GLU A 24 -8.83 9.61 14.95
N ILE A 25 -9.62 8.53 15.11
CA ILE A 25 -9.58 7.37 14.21
C ILE A 25 -10.19 7.71 12.84
N ALA A 26 -11.24 8.54 12.79
CA ALA A 26 -11.94 8.91 11.55
C ALA A 26 -11.15 9.94 10.71
N ASP A 27 -10.52 10.92 11.36
CA ASP A 27 -9.71 11.93 10.65
C ASP A 27 -8.40 11.35 10.10
N ASN A 28 -7.86 10.29 10.71
CA ASN A 28 -6.76 9.51 10.13
C ASN A 28 -7.16 8.66 8.91
N PHE A 29 -8.46 8.34 8.74
CA PHE A 29 -8.94 7.48 7.66
C PHE A 29 -9.40 8.25 6.43
N ASN A 30 -9.98 9.44 6.59
CA ASN A 30 -10.67 10.15 5.50
C ASN A 30 -9.74 10.83 4.49
N GLY A 31 -8.49 11.15 4.87
CA GLY A 31 -7.52 11.80 3.98
C GLY A 31 -6.51 10.86 3.30
N TRP A 32 -6.36 9.62 3.77
CA TRP A 32 -5.10 8.87 3.59
C TRP A 32 -5.13 7.72 2.57
N MET A 33 -6.29 7.36 2.00
CA MET A 33 -6.38 6.32 0.99
C MET A 33 -7.39 6.67 -0.10
N LYS A 34 -7.08 7.69 -0.91
CA LYS A 34 -7.80 7.86 -2.17
C LYS A 34 -7.48 6.67 -3.05
N ILE A 35 -8.44 5.76 -3.19
CA ILE A 35 -8.32 4.66 -4.14
C ILE A 35 -8.17 5.27 -5.54
N THR A 36 -7.07 4.94 -6.20
CA THR A 36 -6.78 5.26 -7.59
C THR A 36 -6.69 3.97 -8.39
N THR A 37 -6.63 4.13 -9.72
CA THR A 37 -6.25 3.05 -10.62
C THR A 37 -4.89 3.36 -11.22
N THR A 38 -4.09 2.34 -11.48
CA THR A 38 -2.81 2.46 -12.16
C THR A 38 -2.67 1.35 -13.20
N SER A 39 -1.91 1.62 -14.25
CA SER A 39 -1.62 0.62 -15.29
C SER A 39 -0.52 -0.31 -14.81
N VAL A 40 -0.36 -1.45 -15.48
CA VAL A 40 0.65 -2.46 -15.12
C VAL A 40 1.64 -2.65 -16.28
N PHE A 41 2.93 -2.68 -15.95
CA PHE A 41 3.94 -3.22 -16.86
C PHE A 41 4.60 -4.45 -16.25
N CYS A 42 5.11 -5.31 -17.12
CA CYS A 42 5.83 -6.52 -16.79
C CYS A 42 7.32 -6.27 -16.98
N ALA A 43 8.11 -6.50 -15.94
CA ALA A 43 9.54 -6.31 -15.95
C ALA A 43 10.31 -7.62 -15.71
N ASN A 44 11.53 -7.66 -16.23
CA ASN A 44 12.49 -8.72 -15.94
C ASN A 44 13.66 -8.21 -15.08
N LYS A 45 14.54 -9.14 -14.67
CA LYS A 45 15.73 -8.84 -13.84
C LYS A 45 16.76 -7.92 -14.52
N TYR A 46 16.69 -7.76 -15.84
CA TYR A 46 17.59 -6.91 -16.63
C TYR A 46 17.04 -5.50 -16.86
N ARG A 47 15.92 -5.16 -16.21
CA ARG A 47 15.26 -3.86 -16.34
C ARG A 47 14.74 -3.55 -17.74
N THR A 48 14.38 -4.57 -18.51
CA THR A 48 13.51 -4.39 -19.68
C THR A 48 12.06 -4.55 -19.25
N ASN A 49 11.15 -3.81 -19.90
CA ASN A 49 9.73 -3.84 -19.57
C ASN A 49 8.84 -3.89 -20.81
N HIS A 50 7.65 -4.47 -20.63
CA HIS A 50 6.55 -4.42 -21.58
C HIS A 50 5.26 -4.05 -20.86
N TRP A 51 4.47 -3.17 -21.47
CA TRP A 51 3.17 -2.80 -20.91
C TRP A 51 2.19 -3.96 -21.02
N LEU A 52 1.47 -4.24 -19.94
CA LEU A 52 0.39 -5.22 -19.96
C LEU A 52 -0.88 -4.50 -20.44
N ASP A 53 -1.01 -4.41 -21.78
CA ASP A 53 -2.06 -3.62 -22.44
C ASP A 53 -3.46 -3.85 -21.86
N ASN A 54 -4.19 -2.75 -21.62
CA ASN A 54 -5.54 -2.73 -21.07
C ASN A 54 -5.71 -3.33 -19.66
N GLU A 55 -4.61 -3.59 -18.93
CA GLU A 55 -4.67 -4.04 -17.55
C GLU A 55 -4.46 -2.87 -16.60
N THR A 56 -5.43 -2.65 -15.73
CA THR A 56 -5.35 -1.71 -14.61
C THR A 56 -5.68 -2.41 -13.31
N VAL A 57 -5.15 -1.87 -12.21
CA VAL A 57 -5.46 -2.34 -10.86
C VAL A 57 -5.83 -1.18 -9.95
N SER A 58 -6.64 -1.49 -8.94
CA SER A 58 -7.04 -0.52 -7.93
C SER A 58 -6.08 -0.54 -6.76
N GLY A 59 -5.95 0.60 -6.09
CA GLY A 59 -5.06 0.71 -4.97
C GLY A 59 -4.79 2.13 -4.58
N TYR A 60 -3.67 2.36 -3.91
CA TYR A 60 -3.26 3.71 -3.55
C TYR A 60 -1.74 3.80 -3.47
N TRP A 61 -1.22 4.94 -3.90
CA TRP A 61 0.20 5.27 -3.82
C TRP A 61 0.57 5.64 -2.38
N LYS A 62 1.73 5.16 -1.94
CA LYS A 62 2.36 5.58 -0.69
C LYS A 62 3.85 5.77 -0.89
N GLU A 63 4.43 6.55 -0.01
CA GLU A 63 5.86 6.78 0.07
C GLU A 63 6.43 5.94 1.20
N TYR A 64 7.62 5.40 0.98
CA TYR A 64 8.44 4.77 2.00
C TYR A 64 9.72 5.57 2.13
N THR A 65 10.10 5.88 3.37
CA THR A 65 11.35 6.57 3.70
C THR A 65 12.08 5.76 4.78
N ASP A 66 13.31 5.35 4.48
CA ASP A 66 14.27 4.85 5.46
C ASP A 66 15.19 6.01 5.87
N PHE A 67 14.95 6.55 7.06
CA PHE A 67 15.70 7.69 7.59
C PHE A 67 17.16 7.36 7.92
N ASP A 68 17.49 6.09 8.20
CA ASP A 68 18.84 5.69 8.55
C ASP A 68 19.75 5.67 7.31
N SER A 69 19.22 5.24 6.17
CA SER A 69 19.92 5.23 4.89
C SER A 69 19.67 6.47 4.02
N GLY A 70 18.67 7.30 4.38
CA GLY A 70 18.19 8.41 3.56
C GLY A 70 17.50 7.96 2.27
N TYR A 71 17.05 6.71 2.20
CA TYR A 71 16.46 6.11 1.01
C TYR A 71 14.95 6.31 0.99
N GLU A 72 14.42 6.85 -0.11
CA GLU A 72 13.01 7.13 -0.27
C GLU A 72 12.50 6.60 -1.62
N PHE A 73 11.30 6.01 -1.64
CA PHE A 73 10.64 5.60 -2.87
C PHE A 73 9.12 5.43 -2.71
N TYR A 74 8.40 5.50 -3.82
CA TYR A 74 6.97 5.20 -3.86
C TYR A 74 6.68 3.72 -4.06
N TYR A 75 5.55 3.27 -3.51
CA TYR A 75 4.98 1.95 -3.75
C TYR A 75 3.47 2.04 -3.94
N PHE A 76 2.89 1.05 -4.62
CA PHE A 76 1.45 0.98 -4.83
C PHE A 76 0.86 -0.16 -3.98
N TYR A 77 0.02 0.18 -3.01
CA TYR A 77 -0.72 -0.83 -2.28
C TYR A 77 -1.81 -1.42 -3.16
N LEU A 78 -1.78 -2.73 -3.37
CA LEU A 78 -2.74 -3.43 -4.23
C LEU A 78 -3.96 -3.87 -3.40
N THR A 79 -5.10 -3.23 -3.61
CA THR A 79 -6.32 -3.48 -2.80
C THR A 79 -6.92 -4.87 -3.00
N GLU A 80 -6.73 -5.44 -4.19
CA GLU A 80 -7.16 -6.77 -4.58
C GLU A 80 -6.26 -7.87 -4.00
N GLY A 81 -5.16 -7.48 -3.33
CA GLY A 81 -4.30 -8.37 -2.55
C GLY A 81 -3.42 -9.31 -3.37
N VAL A 82 -2.88 -10.32 -2.68
CA VAL A 82 -1.86 -11.25 -3.21
C VAL A 82 -2.36 -12.05 -4.43
N GLY A 83 -3.65 -12.39 -4.46
CA GLY A 83 -4.25 -13.12 -5.57
C GLY A 83 -4.09 -12.36 -6.88
N LYS A 84 -4.38 -11.05 -6.88
CA LYS A 84 -4.25 -10.21 -8.07
C LYS A 84 -2.81 -10.06 -8.52
N TYR A 85 -1.85 -9.92 -7.60
CA TYR A 85 -0.43 -9.90 -7.97
C TYR A 85 0.00 -11.19 -8.70
N ASN A 86 -0.42 -12.36 -8.20
CA ASN A 86 -0.10 -13.64 -8.82
C ASN A 86 -0.77 -13.78 -10.20
N GLU A 87 -2.01 -13.32 -10.34
CA GLU A 87 -2.69 -13.25 -11.64
C GLU A 87 -1.90 -12.38 -12.64
N LEU A 88 -1.51 -11.16 -12.25
CA LEU A 88 -0.71 -10.25 -13.07
C LEU A 88 0.63 -10.88 -13.47
N LYS A 89 1.30 -11.53 -12.52
CA LYS A 89 2.56 -12.23 -12.78
C LYS A 89 2.38 -13.33 -13.82
N ASN A 90 1.31 -14.13 -13.71
CA ASN A 90 1.03 -15.18 -14.68
C ASN A 90 0.72 -14.59 -16.07
N LYS A 91 -0.07 -13.51 -16.15
CA LYS A 91 -0.32 -12.78 -17.40
C LYS A 91 0.97 -12.25 -18.03
N CYS A 92 1.89 -11.72 -17.22
CA CYS A 92 3.20 -11.28 -17.70
C CYS A 92 4.03 -12.42 -18.28
N ILE A 93 4.08 -13.57 -17.58
CA ILE A 93 4.80 -14.76 -18.03
C ILE A 93 4.20 -15.31 -19.33
N GLU A 94 2.87 -15.39 -19.41
CA GLU A 94 2.15 -15.88 -20.58
C GLU A 94 2.41 -15.01 -21.82
N LYS A 95 2.39 -13.69 -21.66
CA LYS A 95 2.50 -12.73 -22.78
C LYS A 95 3.94 -12.45 -23.20
N PHE A 96 4.87 -12.38 -22.26
CA PHE A 96 6.25 -11.89 -22.52
C PHE A 96 7.33 -12.92 -22.21
N GLY A 97 6.98 -14.07 -21.62
CA GLY A 97 7.88 -15.17 -21.30
C GLY A 97 8.38 -15.18 -19.86
N ASN A 98 9.06 -16.28 -19.51
CA ASN A 98 9.45 -16.63 -18.13
C ASN A 98 10.41 -15.64 -17.44
N ASP A 99 11.00 -14.70 -18.18
CA ASP A 99 11.87 -13.67 -17.59
C ASP A 99 11.07 -12.48 -17.00
N PHE A 100 9.84 -12.24 -17.46
CA PHE A 100 9.03 -11.08 -17.09
C PHE A 100 8.16 -11.35 -15.86
N ILE A 101 8.81 -11.70 -14.75
CA ILE A 101 8.14 -12.17 -13.52
C ILE A 101 7.76 -11.07 -12.53
N TYR A 102 8.06 -9.80 -12.83
CA TYR A 102 7.82 -8.67 -11.93
C TYR A 102 6.75 -7.74 -12.52
N PRO A 103 5.46 -7.95 -12.24
CA PRO A 103 4.45 -6.94 -12.54
C PRO A 103 4.68 -5.72 -11.64
N GLN A 104 4.59 -4.52 -12.23
CA GLN A 104 4.81 -3.25 -11.53
C GLN A 104 3.74 -2.21 -11.91
N PRO A 105 3.29 -1.39 -10.94
CA PRO A 105 2.38 -0.28 -11.17
C PRO A 105 3.07 0.85 -11.95
N ALA A 106 2.31 1.54 -12.79
CA ALA A 106 2.75 2.75 -13.47
C ALA A 106 1.58 3.63 -13.89
N ASP A 107 1.67 4.91 -13.54
CA ASP A 107 0.66 5.90 -13.92
C ASP A 107 0.82 6.38 -15.37
N HIS A 108 2.02 6.26 -15.94
CA HIS A 108 2.31 6.69 -17.32
C HIS A 108 3.57 6.05 -17.91
N ARG A 109 3.81 6.26 -19.21
CA ARG A 109 4.92 5.65 -19.98
C ARG A 109 6.31 5.79 -19.35
N PHE A 110 6.56 6.91 -18.67
CA PHE A 110 7.85 7.26 -18.07
C PHE A 110 7.87 7.08 -16.54
N SER A 111 6.94 6.33 -15.96
CA SER A 111 6.89 6.14 -14.50
C SER A 111 8.17 5.45 -14.04
N SER A 112 8.63 5.82 -12.84
CA SER A 112 9.66 5.04 -12.18
C SER A 112 9.14 3.65 -11.82
N TRP A 113 10.07 2.75 -11.53
CA TRP A 113 9.76 1.35 -11.30
C TRP A 113 9.47 1.15 -9.83
N TYR A 114 8.20 1.24 -9.48
CA TYR A 114 7.73 1.10 -8.12
C TYR A 114 7.32 -0.35 -7.83
N PRO A 115 7.42 -0.84 -6.59
CA PRO A 115 6.89 -2.14 -6.23
C PRO A 115 5.39 -2.06 -5.94
N PHE A 116 4.70 -3.18 -6.14
CA PHE A 116 3.43 -3.40 -5.45
C PHE A 116 3.69 -3.73 -3.98
N ALA A 117 2.82 -3.28 -3.08
CA ALA A 117 2.82 -3.66 -1.68
C ALA A 117 1.69 -4.63 -1.37
N LYS A 118 2.00 -5.67 -0.59
CA LYS A 118 1.03 -6.65 -0.07
C LYS A 118 0.30 -6.11 1.15
N ASN A 119 1.03 -5.38 1.99
CA ASN A 119 0.52 -4.68 3.15
C ASN A 119 1.43 -3.48 3.47
N GLN A 120 1.26 -2.86 4.65
CA GLN A 120 2.06 -1.68 5.03
C GLN A 120 3.53 -1.98 5.33
N THR A 121 3.93 -3.25 5.46
CA THR A 121 5.28 -3.66 5.88
C THR A 121 5.95 -4.62 4.91
N GLU A 122 5.21 -5.12 3.91
CA GLU A 122 5.68 -6.15 3.00
C GLU A 122 5.37 -5.75 1.56
N MET A 123 6.41 -5.78 0.74
CA MET A 123 6.33 -5.48 -0.69
C MET A 123 6.52 -6.74 -1.51
N PHE A 124 6.00 -6.74 -2.72
CA PHE A 124 6.34 -7.78 -3.68
C PHE A 124 7.71 -7.50 -4.31
N PRO A 125 8.41 -8.55 -4.80
CA PRO A 125 9.62 -8.37 -5.57
C PRO A 125 9.42 -7.42 -6.75
N SER A 126 10.42 -6.57 -6.96
CA SER A 126 10.47 -5.56 -8.02
C SER A 126 11.80 -5.71 -8.76
N ALA A 127 11.84 -5.31 -10.03
CA ALA A 127 13.05 -5.40 -10.83
C ALA A 127 14.07 -4.27 -10.55
N ARG A 128 13.67 -3.22 -9.81
CA ARG A 128 14.52 -2.06 -9.50
C ARG A 128 14.84 -1.91 -8.01
N ILE A 129 13.90 -2.26 -7.14
CA ILE A 129 14.06 -2.09 -5.69
C ILE A 129 14.89 -3.26 -5.14
N ASP A 130 15.86 -2.94 -4.29
CA ASP A 130 16.72 -3.94 -3.66
C ASP A 130 15.88 -4.94 -2.83
N LYS A 131 16.34 -6.19 -2.76
CA LYS A 131 15.69 -7.23 -1.95
C LYS A 131 15.69 -6.89 -0.46
N SER A 132 16.63 -6.06 0.02
CA SER A 132 16.66 -5.55 1.40
C SER A 132 15.38 -4.81 1.80
N TYR A 133 14.64 -4.32 0.81
CA TYR A 133 13.46 -3.47 0.94
C TYR A 133 12.15 -4.22 0.67
N VAL A 134 12.18 -5.55 0.54
CA VAL A 134 10.98 -6.38 0.31
C VAL A 134 10.25 -6.74 1.63
N ASN A 135 10.97 -6.76 2.75
CA ASN A 135 10.43 -7.06 4.09
C ASN A 135 10.88 -6.00 5.10
N TYR A 136 10.03 -5.01 5.39
CA TYR A 136 10.32 -4.04 6.44
C TYR A 136 9.87 -4.60 7.78
N LYS A 137 10.82 -4.75 8.72
CA LYS A 137 10.53 -5.31 10.05
C LYS A 137 9.75 -4.35 10.97
N THR A 138 9.58 -3.09 10.59
CA THR A 138 8.89 -2.10 11.42
C THR A 138 7.99 -1.21 10.56
N PRO A 139 6.65 -1.27 10.69
CA PRO A 139 5.77 -0.24 10.16
C PRO A 139 6.13 1.09 10.84
N TYR A 140 6.29 2.13 10.03
CA TYR A 140 6.51 3.48 10.55
C TYR A 140 5.27 3.93 11.34
N ASN A 141 5.49 4.30 12.60
CA ASN A 141 4.51 4.97 13.44
C ASN A 141 4.88 6.46 13.46
N PRO A 142 4.09 7.36 12.87
CA PRO A 142 4.37 8.79 12.94
C PRO A 142 4.42 9.22 14.41
N LYS A 143 5.55 9.82 14.81
CA LYS A 143 5.66 10.49 16.12
C LYS A 143 4.89 11.80 16.11
#